data_AF-A0AAW0A1I1-F1
#
_entry.id   AF-A0AAW0A1I1-F1
#
_cell.length_a   1.000
_cell.length_b   1.000
_cell.length_c   1.000
_cell.angle_alpha   90.00
_cell.angle_beta   90.00
_cell.angle_gamma   90.00
#
_symmetry.space_group_name_H-M   'P 1'
#
loop_
_entity.id
_entity.type
_entity.pdbx_description
1 polymer ?
#
loop_
_entity_poly.entity_id
_entity_poly.type
_entity_poly.pdbx_seq_one_letter_code
_entity_poly.pdbx_strand_id
1 'polypeptide(L)'
;RCLYLEYQSKEDWTQKRDILRCSPDFHTRERHDFVFVNTTSPPKHPPCARLHDLFTCKTLDGKKYDVALVTMLKPSTWKPNTVWDGCLVYEQPKKMDFIFMKYFIRGACVRLKQG
;
A
#
# COMPACT_ATOMS: atom_id res chain seq x y z
N ARG A 1 11.15 -9.96 0.56
CA ARG A 1 10.13 -10.23 -0.50
C ARG A 1 9.73 -8.92 -1.17
N CYS A 2 9.39 -8.94 -2.47
CA CYS A 2 9.04 -7.72 -3.23
C CYS A 2 7.96 -7.96 -4.30
N LEU A 3 7.28 -6.88 -4.67
CA LEU A 3 6.27 -6.79 -5.71
C LEU A 3 6.68 -5.73 -6.74
N TYR A 4 6.50 -6.05 -8.02
CA TYR A 4 6.62 -5.11 -9.12
C TYR A 4 5.21 -4.68 -9.56
N LEU A 5 4.90 -3.40 -9.45
CA LEU A 5 3.64 -2.83 -9.94
C LEU A 5 3.90 -2.01 -11.18
N GLU A 6 3.11 -2.24 -12.22
CA GLU A 6 3.13 -1.44 -13.43
C GLU A 6 1.84 -0.64 -13.54
N TYR A 7 1.95 0.64 -13.87
CA TYR A 7 0.80 1.53 -13.99
C TYR A 7 1.06 2.58 -15.06
N GLN A 8 -0.01 3.13 -15.63
CA GLN A 8 0.09 4.30 -16.50
C GLN A 8 0.00 5.56 -15.66
N SER A 9 1.00 6.43 -15.78
CA SER A 9 0.98 7.75 -15.18
C SER A 9 -0.06 8.62 -15.88
N LYS A 10 -0.89 9.33 -15.11
CA LYS A 10 -1.85 10.30 -15.67
C LYS A 10 -1.23 11.66 -15.98
N GLU A 11 0.00 11.89 -15.55
CA GLU A 11 0.73 13.14 -15.75
C GLU A 11 1.37 13.19 -17.14
N ASP A 12 2.05 12.12 -17.53
CA ASP A 12 2.82 12.02 -18.78
C ASP A 12 2.33 10.92 -19.72
N TRP A 13 1.28 10.18 -19.35
CA TRP A 13 0.69 9.05 -20.09
C TRP A 13 1.65 7.88 -20.35
N THR A 14 2.81 7.87 -19.70
CA THR A 14 3.81 6.80 -19.85
C THR A 14 3.57 5.65 -18.88
N GLN A 15 4.02 4.45 -19.25
CA GLN A 15 4.06 3.32 -18.34
C GLN A 15 5.21 3.51 -17.34
N LYS A 16 4.88 3.38 -16.06
CA LYS A 16 5.84 3.44 -14.94
C LYS A 16 5.82 2.12 -14.18
N ARG A 17 6.87 1.89 -13.40
CA ARG A 17 7.02 0.71 -12.55
C ARG A 17 7.47 1.11 -11.15
N ASP A 18 6.75 0.62 -10.14
CA ASP A 18 7.12 0.73 -8.74
C ASP A 18 7.60 -0.63 -8.21
N ILE A 19 8.64 -0.61 -7.37
CA ILE A 19 9.16 -1.79 -6.67
C ILE A 19 8.84 -1.66 -5.18
N LEU A 20 7.86 -2.44 -4.71
CA LEU A 20 7.43 -2.44 -3.31
C LEU A 20 8.01 -3.62 -2.54
N ARG A 21 8.42 -3.39 -1.30
CA ARG A 21 9.08 -4.38 -0.44
C ARG A 21 8.32 -4.59 0.87
N CYS A 22 8.36 -5.82 1.35
CA CYS A 22 7.83 -6.24 2.64
C CYS A 22 8.79 -7.26 3.28
N SER A 23 10.07 -6.89 3.33
CA SER A 23 11.12 -7.79 3.81
C SER A 23 11.38 -7.54 5.29
N PRO A 24 11.35 -8.56 6.15
CA PRO A 24 11.74 -8.42 7.55
C PRO A 24 13.26 -8.16 7.69
N ASP A 25 14.05 -8.61 6.71
CA ASP A 25 15.47 -8.30 6.62
C ASP A 25 15.77 -7.66 5.25
N PHE A 26 16.03 -6.35 5.26
CA PHE A 26 16.44 -5.54 4.14
C PHE A 26 17.56 -4.61 4.59
N HIS A 27 18.81 -4.96 4.25
CA HIS A 27 19.99 -4.27 4.76
C HIS A 27 19.98 -4.16 6.29
N THR A 28 19.78 -5.28 6.99
CA THR A 28 19.77 -5.37 8.47
C THR A 28 18.62 -4.64 9.17
N ARG A 29 17.59 -4.23 8.43
CA ARG A 29 16.38 -3.56 8.95
C ARG A 29 15.13 -4.08 8.26
N GLU A 30 13.99 -4.03 8.95
CA GLU A 30 12.71 -4.30 8.30
C GLU A 30 12.35 -3.19 7.30
N ARG A 31 11.77 -3.58 6.15
CA ARG A 31 11.24 -2.64 5.16
C ARG A 31 9.88 -3.08 4.67
N HIS A 32 8.88 -2.29 5.03
CA HIS A 32 7.47 -2.48 4.71
C HIS A 32 6.96 -1.22 4.01
N ASP A 33 6.91 -1.27 2.69
CA ASP A 33 6.48 -0.16 1.84
C ASP A 33 4.95 0.02 1.88
N PHE A 34 4.47 1.17 1.40
CA PHE A 34 3.05 1.50 1.35
C PHE A 34 2.52 1.47 -0.08
N VAL A 35 1.23 1.19 -0.23
CA VAL A 35 0.56 1.05 -1.52
C VAL A 35 -0.80 1.74 -1.52
N PHE A 36 -1.18 2.35 -2.63
CA PHE A 36 -2.55 2.80 -2.85
C PHE A 36 -3.42 1.64 -3.34
N VAL A 37 -4.60 1.50 -2.73
CA VAL A 37 -5.54 0.42 -3.02
C VAL A 37 -6.76 0.98 -3.74
N ASN A 38 -7.13 0.36 -4.85
CA ASN A 38 -8.37 0.64 -5.56
C ASN A 38 -9.55 -0.02 -4.83
N THR A 39 -10.52 0.79 -4.44
CA THR A 39 -11.73 0.34 -3.74
C THR A 39 -12.98 0.77 -4.51
N THR A 40 -14.03 -0.04 -4.46
CA THR A 40 -15.29 0.16 -5.21
C THR A 40 -15.99 1.50 -4.90
N SER A 41 -15.81 2.03 -3.70
CA SER A 41 -16.32 3.35 -3.29
C SER A 41 -15.17 4.15 -2.67
N PRO A 42 -14.27 4.70 -3.51
CA PRO A 42 -13.10 5.37 -3.00
C PRO A 42 -13.52 6.65 -2.27
N PRO A 43 -12.94 6.93 -1.08
CA PRO A 43 -13.03 8.26 -0.49
C PRO A 43 -12.40 9.30 -1.43
N LYS A 44 -12.48 10.58 -1.06
CA LYS A 44 -11.88 11.71 -1.82
C LYS A 44 -10.43 11.46 -2.26
N HIS A 45 -9.70 10.61 -1.53
CA HIS A 45 -8.37 10.12 -1.89
C HIS A 45 -8.33 8.58 -1.82
N PRO A 46 -7.56 7.91 -2.70
CA PRO A 46 -7.42 6.46 -2.64
C PRO A 46 -6.88 6.02 -1.27
N PRO A 47 -7.46 4.98 -0.65
CA PRO A 47 -6.96 4.48 0.62
C PRO A 47 -5.56 3.91 0.44
N CYS A 48 -4.77 4.08 1.48
CA CYS A 48 -3.37 3.64 1.52
C CYS A 48 -3.24 2.46 2.48
N ALA A 49 -2.30 1.56 2.23
CA ALA A 49 -2.07 0.38 3.06
C ALA A 49 -0.58 0.12 3.25
N ARG A 50 -0.19 -0.35 4.44
CA ARG A 50 1.17 -0.86 4.70
C ARG A 50 1.26 -2.31 4.27
N LEU A 51 2.25 -2.65 3.46
CA LEU A 51 2.48 -4.01 2.98
C LEU A 51 3.30 -4.80 3.99
N HIS A 52 2.79 -5.95 4.44
CA HIS A 52 3.48 -6.83 5.39
C HIS A 52 3.98 -8.11 4.77
N ASP A 53 3.18 -8.73 3.91
CA ASP A 53 3.60 -9.96 3.23
C ASP A 53 2.86 -10.20 1.91
N LEU A 54 3.39 -11.10 1.09
CA LEU A 54 2.89 -11.49 -0.23
C LEU A 54 2.74 -13.02 -0.30
N PHE A 55 1.62 -13.46 -0.86
CA PHE A 55 1.26 -14.87 -1.01
C PHE A 55 0.72 -15.13 -2.41
N THR A 56 1.00 -16.32 -2.93
CA THR A 56 0.31 -16.87 -4.11
C THR A 56 -0.48 -18.08 -3.66
N CYS A 57 -1.81 -17.94 -3.63
CA CYS A 57 -2.74 -19.01 -3.26
C CYS A 57 -3.16 -19.79 -4.50
N LYS A 58 -3.37 -21.10 -4.36
CA LYS A 58 -3.91 -21.96 -5.43
C LYS A 58 -5.24 -22.56 -4.97
N THR A 59 -6.28 -22.44 -5.79
CA THR A 59 -7.57 -23.10 -5.50
C THR A 59 -7.54 -24.57 -5.89
N LEU A 60 -8.54 -25.33 -5.45
CA LEU A 60 -8.72 -26.74 -5.82
C LEU A 60 -8.81 -26.91 -7.34
N ASP A 61 -9.45 -25.96 -8.03
CA ASP A 61 -9.55 -25.91 -9.51
C ASP A 61 -8.23 -25.51 -10.20
N GLY A 62 -7.16 -25.29 -9.44
CA GLY A 62 -5.83 -24.96 -9.96
C GLY A 62 -5.58 -23.49 -10.28
N LYS A 63 -6.58 -22.60 -10.12
CA LYS A 63 -6.42 -21.16 -10.34
C LYS A 63 -5.50 -20.56 -9.28
N LYS A 64 -4.62 -19.67 -9.70
CA LYS A 64 -3.69 -18.93 -8.83
C LYS A 64 -4.21 -17.53 -8.54
N TYR A 65 -4.03 -17.09 -7.31
CA TYR A 65 -4.41 -15.76 -6.86
C TYR A 65 -3.28 -15.15 -6.04
N ASP A 66 -2.83 -13.97 -6.43
CA ASP A 66 -1.84 -13.20 -5.69
C ASP A 66 -2.55 -12.30 -4.66
N VAL A 67 -2.19 -12.51 -3.40
CA VAL A 67 -2.81 -11.89 -2.23
C VAL A 67 -1.73 -11.30 -1.35
N ALA A 68 -1.97 -10.10 -0.85
CA ALA A 68 -1.08 -9.42 0.08
C ALA A 68 -1.73 -9.36 1.47
N LEU A 69 -0.90 -9.50 2.51
CA LEU A 69 -1.26 -9.13 3.88
C LEU A 69 -0.89 -7.67 4.09
N VAL A 70 -1.88 -6.85 4.46
CA VAL A 70 -1.71 -5.41 4.61
C VAL A 70 -2.36 -4.90 5.88
N THR A 71 -1.94 -3.71 6.31
CA THR A 71 -2.71 -2.89 7.25
C THR A 71 -3.29 -1.70 6.49
N MET A 72 -4.63 -1.61 6.42
CA MET A 72 -5.30 -0.45 5.83
C MET A 72 -5.16 0.77 6.74
N LEU A 73 -4.63 1.86 6.19
CA LEU A 73 -4.54 3.14 6.87
C LEU A 73 -5.91 3.78 6.98
N LYS A 74 -6.21 4.37 8.13
CA LYS A 74 -7.47 5.09 8.37
C LYS A 74 -7.19 6.59 8.46
N PRO A 75 -8.03 7.46 7.86
CA PRO A 75 -7.89 8.89 8.04
C PRO A 75 -7.88 9.23 9.54
N SER A 76 -6.90 10.03 9.96
CA SER A 76 -6.81 10.50 11.34
C SER A 76 -7.63 11.77 11.52
N THR A 77 -8.17 11.95 12.72
CA THR A 77 -8.76 13.23 13.16
C THR A 77 -7.71 14.18 13.74
N TRP A 78 -6.51 13.68 14.04
CA TRP A 78 -5.40 14.48 14.54
C TRP A 78 -4.88 15.45 13.47
N LYS A 79 -4.60 16.69 13.88
CA LYS A 79 -4.08 17.74 12.99
C LYS A 79 -2.63 18.06 13.35
N PRO A 80 -1.73 18.11 12.36
CA PRO A 80 -0.35 18.53 12.59
C PRO A 80 -0.29 20.04 12.80
N ASN A 81 0.73 20.49 13.53
CA ASN A 81 0.95 21.93 13.78
C ASN A 81 1.23 22.70 12.48
N THR A 82 1.80 22.04 11.47
CA THR A 82 2.01 22.62 10.14
C THR A 82 1.19 21.82 9.13
N VAL A 83 0.17 22.47 8.58
CA VAL A 83 -0.72 21.91 7.55
C VAL A 83 -0.30 22.49 6.20
N TRP A 84 -0.15 21.61 5.21
CA TRP A 84 0.10 21.95 3.82
C TRP A 84 -1.08 21.49 2.97
N ASP A 85 -1.29 22.10 1.81
CA ASP A 85 -2.30 21.62 0.87
C ASP A 85 -2.01 20.17 0.47
N GLY A 86 -3.04 19.32 0.58
CA GLY A 86 -2.90 17.88 0.34
C GLY A 86 -2.25 17.10 1.50
N CYS A 87 -2.06 17.70 2.69
CA CYS A 87 -1.57 16.98 3.86
C CYS A 87 -2.62 15.99 4.39
N LEU A 88 -2.47 14.72 3.98
CA LEU A 88 -3.31 13.62 4.45
C LEU A 88 -2.64 12.94 5.65
N VAL A 89 -3.35 12.93 6.78
CA VAL A 89 -2.91 12.27 8.00
C VAL A 89 -3.67 10.97 8.16
N TYR A 90 -2.92 9.91 8.42
CA TYR A 90 -3.47 8.60 8.66
C TYR A 90 -3.01 8.01 9.99
N GLU A 91 -3.88 7.22 10.58
CA GLU A 91 -3.58 6.28 11.64
C GLU A 91 -3.35 4.89 11.05
N GLN A 92 -2.43 4.14 11.66
CA GLN A 92 -2.18 2.75 11.33
C GLN A 92 -2.82 1.85 12.40
N PRO A 93 -3.96 1.20 12.12
CA PRO A 93 -4.58 0.24 13.03
C PRO A 93 -3.69 -0.99 13.24
N LYS A 94 -3.90 -1.72 14.33
CA LYS A 94 -3.26 -3.03 14.54
C LYS A 94 -3.88 -4.16 13.71
N LYS A 95 -5.07 -3.93 13.14
CA LYS A 95 -5.76 -4.91 12.30
C LYS A 95 -5.01 -5.11 10.99
N MET A 96 -4.86 -6.37 10.58
CA MET A 96 -4.38 -6.74 9.26
C MET A 96 -5.52 -7.34 8.44
N ASP A 97 -5.47 -7.13 7.13
CA ASP A 97 -6.45 -7.60 6.16
C ASP A 97 -5.72 -8.22 4.96
N PHE A 98 -6.39 -9.13 4.25
CA PHE A 98 -5.91 -9.69 3.00
C PHE A 98 -6.53 -8.97 1.81
N ILE A 99 -5.72 -8.59 0.83
CA ILE A 99 -6.16 -7.88 -0.38
C ILE A 99 -5.56 -8.54 -1.61
N PHE A 100 -6.37 -8.76 -2.64
CA PHE A 100 -5.85 -9.20 -3.93
C PHE A 100 -4.96 -8.12 -4.55
N MET A 101 -3.78 -8.51 -5.00
CA MET A 101 -2.77 -7.58 -5.51
C MET A 101 -3.22 -6.85 -6.79
N LYS A 102 -4.20 -7.40 -7.52
CA LYS A 102 -4.85 -6.73 -8.66
C LYS A 102 -5.54 -5.40 -8.30
N TYR A 103 -5.80 -5.16 -7.02
CA TYR A 103 -6.37 -3.90 -6.53
C TYR A 103 -5.31 -2.86 -6.18
N PHE A 104 -4.03 -3.17 -6.28
CA PHE A 104 -2.97 -2.20 -6.04
C PHE A 104 -2.81 -1.27 -7.24
N ILE A 105 -2.70 0.03 -6.97
CA ILE A 105 -2.59 1.05 -8.01
C ILE A 105 -1.12 1.39 -8.24
N ARG A 106 -0.43 1.84 -7.18
CA ARG A 106 0.98 2.25 -7.20
C ARG A 106 1.53 2.35 -5.77
N GLY A 107 2.83 2.51 -5.64
CA GLY A 107 3.49 2.82 -4.37
C GLY A 107 3.03 4.16 -3.78
N ALA A 108 3.02 4.22 -2.45
CA ALA A 108 2.75 5.43 -1.69
C ALA A 108 3.97 5.82 -0.85
N CYS A 109 4.32 7.10 -0.86
CA CYS A 109 5.33 7.65 0.04
C CYS A 109 4.63 8.16 1.30
N VAL A 110 4.85 7.47 2.43
CA VAL A 110 4.24 7.81 3.72
C VAL A 110 5.35 8.11 4.70
N ARG A 111 5.27 9.28 5.34
CA ARG A 111 6.17 9.64 6.44
C ARG A 111 5.56 9.17 7.76
N LEU A 112 6.25 8.25 8.43
CA LEU A 112 5.88 7.81 9.77
C LEU A 112 6.29 8.86 10.80
N LYS A 113 5.39 9.17 11.73
CA LYS A 113 5.74 9.95 12.91
C LYS A 113 6.56 9.05 13.83
N GLN A 114 7.82 9.42 14.07
CA GLN A 114 8.62 8.81 15.13
C GLN A 114 8.13 9.37 16.46
N GLY A 115 7.87 8.47 17.41
CA GLY A 115 7.37 8.82 18.76
C GLY A 115 8.39 9.56 19.59
#